data_AF-A0A6B0SW96-F1
#
_entry.id   AF-A0A6B0SW96-F1
#
_cell.length_a   1.000
_cell.length_b   1.000
_cell.length_c   1.000
_cell.angle_alpha   90.00
_cell.angle_beta   90.00
_cell.angle_gamma   90.00
#
_symmetry.space_group_name_H-M   'P 1'
#
loop_
_entity.id
_entity.type
_entity.pdbx_description
1 polymer ?
#
loop_
_entity_poly.entity_id
_entity_poly.type
_entity_poly.pdbx_seq_one_letter_code
_entity_poly.pdbx_strand_id
1 'polypeptide(L)'
;MRNIQVSELDRRAVEDQEVEIVERKGIGHPDSICDGIAEAVSRGLSQLYLDRVGKVLHYNTDETQLVAGTAAPSYGGGEMIEPIYVLIVGRATKEYELDDGTELTLPVGRVALESAREYLRENVPELDVGTDIVVDVKLGEGSGDLQDVFGEDGVQVPMANDTSFGVGHAPLTETERIVREAERALTGSYADDHPEVGPDVKIMGKREGDHIDITVAAAMIDAYVADIDEYREAVERVEAFVVDLAEGYTDREVSVAVNTADDLEEGSIYLTTTGTSAEQGDDGSVGRGNRANGLITPNRPMSMEATSGKNPVNHIGKIYNLLSTDIAEAVVEEVDGIRDLQVRLLSQIGRPIDEPHVADAQVITEEGVDVADIEEEATAIIDERLANVTDVTRRVIEGELSTF
;
A
#
# COMPACT_ATOMS: atom_id res chain seq x y z
N MET A 1 1.99 31.77 5.23
CA MET A 1 3.26 31.05 5.02
C MET A 1 3.17 29.78 5.83
N ARG A 2 3.36 28.64 5.17
CA ARG A 2 3.31 27.31 5.80
C ARG A 2 4.51 27.11 6.71
N ASN A 3 4.38 26.28 7.74
CA ASN A 3 5.47 25.97 8.66
C ASN A 3 6.36 24.86 8.09
N ILE A 4 7.22 25.24 7.15
CA ILE A 4 8.17 24.33 6.50
C ILE A 4 9.53 24.47 7.19
N GLN A 5 10.15 23.33 7.50
CA GLN A 5 11.49 23.25 8.08
C GLN A 5 12.31 22.29 7.23
N VAL A 6 13.46 22.74 6.73
CA VAL A 6 14.46 21.88 6.08
C VAL A 6 15.68 21.87 6.98
N SER A 7 16.14 20.68 7.37
CA SER A 7 17.26 20.56 8.29
C SER A 7 18.10 19.30 8.03
N GLU A 8 19.34 19.34 8.46
CA GLU A 8 20.22 18.17 8.41
C GLU A 8 19.70 17.05 9.31
N LEU A 9 19.74 15.83 8.81
CA LEU A 9 19.37 14.63 9.56
C LEU A 9 20.58 14.11 10.34
N ASP A 10 20.50 14.12 11.69
CA ASP A 10 21.58 13.69 12.60
C ASP A 10 21.71 12.15 12.68
N ARG A 11 21.94 11.50 11.53
CA ARG A 11 22.29 10.08 11.38
C ARG A 11 22.94 9.83 10.01
N ARG A 12 23.42 8.61 9.79
CA ARG A 12 23.85 8.15 8.47
C ARG A 12 22.65 7.88 7.57
N ALA A 13 22.85 8.10 6.26
CA ALA A 13 21.92 7.64 5.23
C ALA A 13 21.69 6.14 5.38
N VAL A 14 20.48 5.66 5.08
CA VAL A 14 20.17 4.22 5.25
C VAL A 14 21.14 3.35 4.45
N GLU A 15 21.53 3.78 3.26
CA GLU A 15 22.57 3.13 2.44
C GLU A 15 23.93 2.97 3.13
N ASP A 16 24.30 3.91 4.01
CA ASP A 16 25.58 3.90 4.73
C ASP A 16 25.50 3.18 6.10
N GLN A 17 24.35 2.59 6.43
CA GLN A 17 24.17 1.78 7.62
C GLN A 17 24.67 0.35 7.40
N GLU A 18 25.21 -0.27 8.46
CA GLU A 18 25.74 -1.64 8.41
C GLU A 18 24.64 -2.67 8.14
N VAL A 19 23.45 -2.46 8.73
CA VAL A 19 22.33 -3.38 8.63
C VAL A 19 21.10 -2.64 8.15
N GLU A 20 20.45 -3.18 7.13
CA GLU A 20 19.17 -2.70 6.61
C GLU A 20 18.20 -3.86 6.44
N ILE A 21 16.93 -3.64 6.81
CA ILE A 21 15.85 -4.60 6.66
C ILE A 21 14.70 -3.93 5.92
N VAL A 22 14.15 -4.63 4.93
CA VAL A 22 13.01 -4.19 4.15
C VAL A 22 12.05 -5.36 3.95
N GLU A 23 10.76 -5.13 4.11
CA GLU A 23 9.71 -6.10 3.75
C GLU A 23 8.77 -5.52 2.71
N ARG A 24 8.25 -6.39 1.85
CA ARG A 24 7.05 -6.13 1.08
C ARG A 24 6.13 -7.34 1.11
N LYS A 25 4.87 -7.10 1.41
CA LYS A 25 3.78 -8.07 1.29
C LYS A 25 3.05 -7.82 -0.03
N GLY A 26 3.08 -8.81 -0.92
CA GLY A 26 2.48 -8.72 -2.24
C GLY A 26 0.97 -8.71 -2.22
N ILE A 27 0.36 -8.56 -3.40
CA ILE A 27 -1.07 -8.24 -3.51
C ILE A 27 -2.00 -9.36 -3.03
N GLY A 28 -1.56 -10.61 -3.11
CA GLY A 28 -2.29 -11.79 -2.62
C GLY A 28 -2.03 -12.11 -1.15
N HIS A 29 -1.16 -11.39 -0.45
CA HIS A 29 -0.95 -11.58 0.99
C HIS A 29 -2.22 -11.15 1.75
N PRO A 30 -2.68 -11.88 2.79
CA PRO A 30 -3.94 -11.60 3.50
C PRO A 30 -4.11 -10.14 3.98
N ASP A 31 -3.07 -9.55 4.57
CA ASP A 31 -3.07 -8.13 4.95
C ASP A 31 -3.23 -7.17 3.75
N SER A 32 -2.52 -7.44 2.65
CA SER A 32 -2.60 -6.63 1.42
C SER A 32 -3.94 -6.78 0.70
N ILE A 33 -4.56 -7.97 0.75
CA ILE A 33 -5.95 -8.18 0.28
C ILE A 33 -6.90 -7.27 1.07
N CYS A 34 -6.74 -7.18 2.39
CA CYS A 34 -7.55 -6.29 3.22
C CYS A 34 -7.34 -4.82 2.89
N ASP A 35 -6.09 -4.38 2.71
CA ASP A 35 -5.77 -3.01 2.30
C ASP A 35 -6.36 -2.70 0.91
N GLY A 36 -6.18 -3.58 -0.07
CA GLY A 36 -6.71 -3.41 -1.42
C GLY A 36 -8.24 -3.39 -1.49
N ILE A 37 -8.92 -4.29 -0.76
CA ILE A 37 -10.38 -4.26 -0.62
C ILE A 37 -10.84 -2.94 0.00
N ALA A 38 -10.22 -2.52 1.10
CA ALA A 38 -10.59 -1.30 1.78
C ALA A 38 -10.45 -0.07 0.86
N GLU A 39 -9.36 -0.01 0.09
CA GLU A 39 -9.14 1.09 -0.86
C GLU A 39 -10.07 1.04 -2.06
N ALA A 40 -10.34 -0.14 -2.63
CA ALA A 40 -11.33 -0.29 -3.70
C ALA A 40 -12.72 0.17 -3.26
N VAL A 41 -13.13 -0.18 -2.03
CA VAL A 41 -14.38 0.29 -1.42
C VAL A 41 -14.38 1.81 -1.25
N SER A 42 -13.27 2.40 -0.76
CA SER A 42 -13.13 3.86 -0.65
C SER A 42 -13.33 4.55 -2.00
N ARG A 43 -12.68 4.06 -3.06
CA ARG A 43 -12.82 4.61 -4.42
C ARG A 43 -14.25 4.46 -4.94
N GLY A 44 -14.87 3.29 -4.78
CA GLY A 44 -16.26 3.04 -5.19
C GLY A 44 -17.26 3.96 -4.46
N LEU A 45 -17.08 4.18 -3.16
CA LEU A 45 -17.90 5.10 -2.38
C LEU A 45 -17.68 6.56 -2.81
N SER A 46 -16.43 6.99 -3.03
CA SER A 46 -16.15 8.33 -3.57
C SER A 46 -16.87 8.57 -4.89
N GLN A 47 -16.80 7.62 -5.83
CA GLN A 47 -17.46 7.74 -7.13
C GLN A 47 -18.98 7.77 -6.99
N LEU A 48 -19.56 6.92 -6.13
CA LEU A 48 -21.00 6.96 -5.83
C LEU A 48 -21.43 8.35 -5.37
N TYR A 49 -20.68 8.97 -4.47
CA TYR A 49 -21.01 10.28 -3.93
C TYR A 49 -20.86 11.39 -4.97
N LEU A 50 -19.80 11.36 -5.77
CA LEU A 50 -19.62 12.29 -6.89
C LEU A 50 -20.77 12.19 -7.90
N ASP A 51 -21.16 10.98 -8.28
CA ASP A 51 -22.22 10.76 -9.28
C ASP A 51 -23.62 11.18 -8.80
N ARG A 52 -23.90 10.99 -7.50
CA ARG A 52 -25.24 11.21 -6.94
C ARG A 52 -25.43 12.57 -6.30
N VAL A 53 -24.35 13.17 -5.79
CA VAL A 53 -24.39 14.37 -4.95
C VAL A 53 -23.44 15.45 -5.47
N GLY A 54 -22.52 15.14 -6.38
CA GLY A 54 -21.55 16.09 -6.93
C GLY A 54 -20.34 16.36 -6.02
N LYS A 55 -20.28 15.71 -4.85
CA LYS A 55 -19.19 15.84 -3.88
C LYS A 55 -19.00 14.56 -3.10
N VAL A 56 -17.78 14.31 -2.64
CA VAL A 56 -17.48 13.16 -1.77
C VAL A 56 -18.05 13.43 -0.37
N LEU A 57 -18.84 12.48 0.14
CA LEU A 57 -19.39 12.54 1.50
C LEU A 57 -18.49 11.79 2.49
N HIS A 58 -18.78 11.92 3.79
CA HIS A 58 -18.01 11.24 4.83
C HIS A 58 -18.18 9.72 4.80
N TYR A 59 -17.06 9.02 4.88
CA TYR A 59 -16.96 7.59 5.11
C TYR A 59 -15.56 7.27 5.61
N ASN A 60 -15.36 6.11 6.24
CA ASN A 60 -14.05 5.50 6.50
C ASN A 60 -14.27 3.98 6.56
N THR A 61 -13.55 3.22 5.75
CA THR A 61 -13.68 1.76 5.60
C THR A 61 -12.36 1.03 5.85
N ASP A 62 -11.51 1.61 6.70
CA ASP A 62 -10.14 1.22 7.01
C ASP A 62 -10.01 0.18 8.14
N GLU A 63 -11.06 -0.61 8.37
CA GLU A 63 -11.14 -1.58 9.48
C GLU A 63 -11.43 -3.01 8.99
N THR A 64 -11.24 -3.31 7.70
CA THR A 64 -11.52 -4.63 7.10
C THR A 64 -10.69 -5.75 7.75
N GLN A 65 -11.34 -6.89 7.99
CA GLN A 65 -10.74 -8.11 8.55
C GLN A 65 -10.97 -9.29 7.60
N LEU A 66 -9.96 -10.12 7.43
CA LEU A 66 -9.99 -11.39 6.70
C LEU A 66 -9.72 -12.51 7.70
N VAL A 67 -10.61 -13.50 7.72
CA VAL A 67 -10.46 -14.74 8.45
C VAL A 67 -10.18 -15.85 7.46
N ALA A 68 -9.12 -16.60 7.72
CA ALA A 68 -8.66 -17.64 6.83
C ALA A 68 -9.68 -18.77 6.64
N GLY A 69 -9.62 -19.38 5.47
CA GLY A 69 -10.37 -20.59 5.13
C GLY A 69 -9.61 -21.87 5.49
N THR A 70 -9.98 -22.95 4.80
CA THR A 70 -9.21 -24.20 4.78
C THR A 70 -9.26 -24.79 3.39
N ALA A 71 -8.10 -25.13 2.83
CA ALA A 71 -7.97 -25.79 1.54
C ALA A 71 -7.33 -27.18 1.70
N ALA A 72 -7.47 -27.99 0.66
CA ALA A 72 -6.72 -29.23 0.46
C ALA A 72 -5.98 -29.17 -0.88
N PRO A 73 -4.86 -28.43 -0.98
CA PRO A 73 -4.10 -28.35 -2.22
C PRO A 73 -3.56 -29.70 -2.64
N SER A 74 -3.52 -29.90 -3.96
CA SER A 74 -3.01 -31.12 -4.57
C SER A 74 -2.48 -30.83 -5.95
N TYR A 75 -1.39 -31.49 -6.33
CA TYR A 75 -0.85 -31.37 -7.68
C TYR A 75 -1.92 -31.60 -8.76
N GLY A 76 -1.95 -30.71 -9.75
CA GLY A 76 -2.94 -30.70 -10.83
C GLY A 76 -4.33 -30.20 -10.45
N GLY A 77 -4.50 -29.68 -9.23
CA GLY A 77 -5.74 -29.06 -8.74
C GLY A 77 -6.23 -29.67 -7.43
N GLY A 78 -6.30 -28.83 -6.39
CA GLY A 78 -6.90 -29.12 -5.10
C GLY A 78 -8.34 -28.65 -4.98
N GLU A 79 -8.81 -28.50 -3.74
CA GLU A 79 -10.15 -27.95 -3.48
C GLU A 79 -10.17 -27.05 -2.23
N MET A 80 -11.05 -26.06 -2.24
CA MET A 80 -11.43 -25.31 -1.04
C MET A 80 -12.40 -26.13 -0.19
N ILE A 81 -12.09 -26.27 1.10
CA ILE A 81 -12.90 -27.01 2.08
C ILE A 81 -13.80 -26.07 2.87
N GLU A 82 -13.23 -24.99 3.39
CA GLU A 82 -13.93 -23.92 4.10
C GLU A 82 -13.56 -22.57 3.47
N PRO A 83 -14.54 -21.70 3.17
CA PRO A 83 -14.26 -20.43 2.52
C PRO A 83 -13.54 -19.46 3.44
N ILE A 84 -12.71 -18.62 2.85
CA ILE A 84 -12.21 -17.38 3.47
C ILE A 84 -13.40 -16.49 3.78
N TYR A 85 -13.38 -15.80 4.92
CA TYR A 85 -14.41 -14.82 5.28
C TYR A 85 -13.82 -13.42 5.42
N VAL A 86 -14.35 -12.46 4.67
CA VAL A 86 -13.97 -11.05 4.78
C VAL A 86 -15.12 -10.24 5.35
N LEU A 87 -14.84 -9.47 6.39
CA LEU A 87 -15.77 -8.51 6.97
C LEU A 87 -15.24 -7.08 6.78
N ILE A 88 -15.93 -6.33 5.94
CA ILE A 88 -15.70 -4.90 5.75
C ILE A 88 -16.54 -4.14 6.77
N VAL A 89 -15.88 -3.39 7.65
CA VAL A 89 -16.53 -2.52 8.64
C VAL A 89 -16.06 -1.08 8.48
N GLY A 90 -16.76 -0.16 9.15
CA GLY A 90 -16.46 1.26 9.12
C GLY A 90 -17.73 2.11 9.13
N ARG A 91 -17.66 3.29 8.55
CA ARG A 91 -18.76 4.25 8.45
C ARG A 91 -18.94 4.73 7.02
N ALA A 92 -20.18 5.01 6.63
CA ALA A 92 -20.49 5.68 5.37
C ALA A 92 -21.80 6.48 5.50
N THR A 93 -21.91 7.60 4.79
CA THR A 93 -23.16 8.35 4.68
C THR A 93 -24.17 7.59 3.81
N LYS A 94 -25.33 7.25 4.39
CA LYS A 94 -26.37 6.42 3.77
C LYS A 94 -27.55 7.20 3.25
N GLU A 95 -27.85 8.33 3.88
CA GLU A 95 -28.94 9.22 3.50
C GLU A 95 -28.35 10.61 3.25
N TYR A 96 -28.90 11.34 2.28
CA TYR A 96 -28.50 12.71 1.99
C TYR A 96 -29.69 13.52 1.44
N GLU A 97 -29.88 14.74 1.91
CA GLU A 97 -30.90 15.67 1.40
C GLU A 97 -30.24 16.67 0.43
N LEU A 98 -30.71 16.73 -0.81
CA LEU A 98 -30.28 17.73 -1.79
C LEU A 98 -30.84 19.12 -1.45
N ASP A 99 -30.24 20.17 -2.01
CA ASP A 99 -30.67 21.56 -1.76
C ASP A 99 -32.13 21.85 -2.18
N ASP A 100 -32.69 21.03 -3.08
CA ASP A 100 -34.10 21.11 -3.50
C ASP A 100 -35.07 20.35 -2.57
N GLY A 101 -34.57 19.76 -1.49
CA GLY A 101 -35.31 18.98 -0.50
C GLY A 101 -35.52 17.51 -0.89
N THR A 102 -34.89 17.03 -1.97
CA THR A 102 -34.97 15.61 -2.35
C THR A 102 -34.11 14.75 -1.42
N GLU A 103 -34.73 13.80 -0.73
CA GLU A 103 -34.03 12.78 0.06
C GLU A 103 -33.49 11.66 -0.84
N LEU A 104 -32.21 11.32 -0.66
CA LEU A 104 -31.52 10.24 -1.35
C LEU A 104 -31.08 9.15 -0.37
N THR A 105 -31.51 7.92 -0.62
CA THR A 105 -30.93 6.73 0.01
C THR A 105 -29.82 6.17 -0.88
N LEU A 106 -28.60 6.17 -0.36
CA LEU A 106 -27.38 5.80 -1.08
C LEU A 106 -27.04 4.32 -0.84
N PRO A 107 -26.82 3.53 -1.90
CA PRO A 107 -26.62 2.08 -1.80
C PRO A 107 -25.20 1.70 -1.37
N VAL A 108 -24.68 2.30 -0.28
CA VAL A 108 -23.27 2.16 0.13
C VAL A 108 -22.84 0.71 0.38
N GLY A 109 -23.70 -0.10 1.00
CA GLY A 109 -23.39 -1.51 1.25
C GLY A 109 -23.31 -2.33 -0.03
N ARG A 110 -24.13 -2.01 -1.03
CA ARG A 110 -24.06 -2.64 -2.35
C ARG A 110 -22.77 -2.26 -3.08
N VAL A 111 -22.43 -0.97 -3.09
CA VAL A 111 -21.20 -0.47 -3.74
C VAL A 111 -19.95 -1.06 -3.08
N ALA A 112 -19.93 -1.15 -1.75
CA ALA A 112 -18.83 -1.79 -1.03
C ALA A 112 -18.68 -3.27 -1.41
N LEU A 113 -19.79 -4.01 -1.47
CA LEU A 113 -19.76 -5.41 -1.93
C LEU A 113 -19.31 -5.53 -3.39
N GLU A 114 -19.80 -4.68 -4.29
CA GLU A 114 -19.42 -4.71 -5.71
C GLU A 114 -17.91 -4.43 -5.86
N SER A 115 -17.40 -3.38 -5.21
CA SER A 115 -15.99 -2.96 -5.29
C SER A 115 -15.03 -4.02 -4.72
N ALA A 116 -15.36 -4.60 -3.57
CA ALA A 116 -14.55 -5.65 -2.96
C ALA A 116 -14.46 -6.90 -3.84
N ARG A 117 -15.59 -7.29 -4.44
CA ARG A 117 -15.65 -8.46 -5.33
C ARG A 117 -14.94 -8.23 -6.65
N GLU A 118 -14.98 -7.02 -7.19
CA GLU A 118 -14.22 -6.64 -8.39
C GLU A 118 -12.72 -6.69 -8.10
N TYR A 119 -12.27 -6.07 -7.02
CA TYR A 119 -10.87 -6.12 -6.58
C TYR A 119 -10.35 -7.56 -6.46
N LEU A 120 -11.10 -8.45 -5.80
CA LEU A 120 -10.70 -9.85 -5.64
C LEU A 120 -10.56 -10.58 -6.98
N ARG A 121 -11.51 -10.40 -7.91
CA ARG A 121 -11.46 -11.04 -9.24
C ARG A 121 -10.29 -10.55 -10.08
N GLU A 122 -9.91 -9.28 -9.92
CA GLU A 122 -8.81 -8.69 -10.66
C GLU A 122 -7.44 -9.12 -10.12
N ASN A 123 -7.30 -9.26 -8.79
CA ASN A 123 -5.99 -9.40 -8.15
C ASN A 123 -5.71 -10.80 -7.58
N VAL A 124 -6.74 -11.63 -7.40
CA VAL A 124 -6.61 -13.03 -6.98
C VAL A 124 -7.52 -13.90 -7.85
N PRO A 125 -7.20 -14.06 -9.15
CA PRO A 125 -8.14 -14.59 -10.15
C PRO A 125 -8.54 -16.04 -9.91
N GLU A 126 -7.70 -16.84 -9.25
CA GLU A 126 -8.00 -18.25 -8.93
C GLU A 126 -8.87 -18.43 -7.68
N LEU A 127 -9.26 -17.33 -7.03
CA LEU A 127 -10.16 -17.34 -5.88
C LEU A 127 -11.61 -17.03 -6.32
N ASP A 128 -12.51 -18.02 -6.27
CA ASP A 128 -13.91 -17.81 -6.68
C ASP A 128 -14.72 -17.07 -5.61
N VAL A 129 -15.22 -15.89 -6.00
CA VAL A 129 -15.94 -14.97 -5.13
C VAL A 129 -17.38 -15.43 -4.91
N GLY A 130 -17.66 -15.90 -3.69
CA GLY A 130 -18.96 -16.38 -3.24
C GLY A 130 -18.95 -17.85 -2.82
N THR A 131 -17.91 -18.59 -3.19
CA THR A 131 -17.70 -20.03 -2.92
C THR A 131 -16.41 -20.25 -2.13
N ASP A 132 -15.30 -19.68 -2.60
CA ASP A 132 -13.99 -19.79 -1.94
C ASP A 132 -13.75 -18.63 -0.96
N ILE A 133 -14.37 -17.49 -1.23
CA ILE A 133 -14.37 -16.32 -0.34
C ILE A 133 -15.76 -15.70 -0.20
N VAL A 134 -16.17 -15.45 1.04
CA VAL A 134 -17.44 -14.79 1.38
C VAL A 134 -17.16 -13.40 1.92
N VAL A 135 -17.68 -12.38 1.22
CA VAL A 135 -17.56 -10.97 1.62
C VAL A 135 -18.85 -10.50 2.29
N ASP A 136 -18.73 -9.97 3.51
CA ASP A 136 -19.78 -9.32 4.29
C ASP A 136 -19.44 -7.85 4.55
N VAL A 137 -20.47 -7.00 4.69
CA VAL A 137 -20.33 -5.56 4.86
C VAL A 137 -21.21 -5.09 6.01
N LYS A 138 -20.58 -4.47 7.02
CA LYS A 138 -21.24 -3.87 8.19
C LYS A 138 -20.81 -2.43 8.39
N LEU A 139 -21.30 -1.55 7.51
CA LEU A 139 -21.08 -0.11 7.61
C LEU A 139 -22.07 0.52 8.58
N GLY A 140 -21.54 1.21 9.60
CA GLY A 140 -22.29 2.14 10.43
C GLY A 140 -22.64 3.43 9.69
N GLU A 141 -23.47 4.26 10.29
CA GLU A 141 -23.76 5.60 9.78
C GLU A 141 -22.65 6.57 10.22
N GLY A 142 -22.15 7.36 9.27
CA GLY A 142 -21.26 8.48 9.57
C GLY A 142 -22.02 9.61 10.27
N SER A 143 -21.38 10.31 11.22
CA SER A 143 -21.96 11.55 11.75
C SER A 143 -21.96 12.61 10.65
N GLY A 144 -23.13 13.17 10.34
CA GLY A 144 -23.38 14.06 9.20
C GLY A 144 -22.73 15.45 9.21
N ASP A 145 -21.66 15.67 10.00
CA ASP A 145 -21.07 16.99 10.23
C ASP A 145 -19.61 17.11 9.75
N LEU A 146 -19.32 16.64 8.53
CA LEU A 146 -18.15 17.12 7.80
C LEU A 146 -18.64 17.96 6.62
N GLN A 147 -18.61 19.27 6.86
CA GLN A 147 -19.15 20.33 6.02
C GLN A 147 -18.42 20.45 4.68
N ASP A 148 -19.15 21.00 3.71
CA ASP A 148 -18.85 21.25 2.30
C ASP A 148 -17.37 21.32 1.91
N VAL A 149 -16.94 20.36 1.08
CA VAL A 149 -15.63 20.39 0.42
C VAL A 149 -15.72 20.79 -1.06
N PHE A 150 -16.93 20.87 -1.60
CA PHE A 150 -17.15 21.33 -2.97
C PHE A 150 -18.32 22.31 -2.99
N GLY A 151 -18.00 23.60 -2.86
CA GLY A 151 -18.89 24.71 -3.21
C GLY A 151 -18.34 25.43 -4.43
N GLU A 152 -19.22 25.86 -5.33
CA GLU A 152 -18.87 26.50 -6.62
C GLU A 152 -18.21 27.90 -6.50
N ASP A 153 -17.82 28.34 -5.31
CA ASP A 153 -17.17 29.63 -5.05
C ASP A 153 -15.78 29.46 -4.40
N GLY A 154 -14.81 29.00 -5.20
CA GLY A 154 -13.41 28.82 -4.80
C GLY A 154 -13.16 27.50 -4.08
N VAL A 155 -12.08 26.79 -4.44
CA VAL A 155 -11.69 25.54 -3.78
C VAL A 155 -11.38 25.85 -2.31
N GLN A 156 -12.32 25.53 -1.43
CA GLN A 156 -12.09 25.63 0.01
C GLN A 156 -11.25 24.42 0.43
N VAL A 157 -10.01 24.66 0.84
CA VAL A 157 -9.14 23.58 1.34
C VAL A 157 -9.82 22.93 2.55
N PRO A 158 -9.95 21.58 2.58
CA PRO A 158 -10.59 20.88 3.68
C PRO A 158 -9.92 21.13 5.02
N MET A 159 -10.70 21.04 6.11
CA MET A 159 -10.14 20.99 7.45
C MET A 159 -9.74 19.57 7.82
N ALA A 160 -8.58 19.42 8.47
CA ALA A 160 -8.08 18.17 9.03
C ALA A 160 -9.13 17.54 9.96
N ASN A 161 -9.46 16.28 9.70
CA ASN A 161 -10.39 15.51 10.52
C ASN A 161 -9.81 15.08 11.87
N ASP A 162 -8.47 15.01 11.97
CA ASP A 162 -7.74 14.52 13.13
C ASP A 162 -6.38 15.22 13.29
N THR A 163 -5.74 15.00 14.43
CA THR A 163 -4.34 15.35 14.71
C THR A 163 -3.48 14.10 14.52
N SER A 164 -3.02 13.89 13.28
CA SER A 164 -2.23 12.73 12.85
C SER A 164 -1.01 13.19 12.06
N PHE A 165 -0.19 12.24 11.64
CA PHE A 165 1.00 12.53 10.85
C PHE A 165 1.20 11.52 9.72
N GLY A 166 1.82 11.99 8.64
CA GLY A 166 2.30 11.18 7.53
C GLY A 166 3.80 11.25 7.41
N VAL A 167 4.40 10.16 6.93
CA VAL A 167 5.84 10.05 6.72
C VAL A 167 6.12 9.46 5.34
N GLY A 168 7.01 10.11 4.60
CA GLY A 168 7.51 9.67 3.30
C GLY A 168 9.02 9.83 3.25
N HIS A 169 9.66 9.14 2.32
CA HIS A 169 11.11 9.25 2.10
C HIS A 169 11.47 8.95 0.65
N ALA A 170 12.60 9.51 0.23
CA ALA A 170 13.22 9.27 -1.07
C ALA A 170 14.72 9.59 -0.98
N PRO A 171 15.56 9.13 -1.92
CA PRO A 171 15.26 8.03 -2.82
C PRO A 171 15.08 6.72 -2.02
N LEU A 172 14.51 5.70 -2.66
CA LEU A 172 14.60 4.35 -2.13
C LEU A 172 16.06 3.86 -2.19
N THR A 173 16.51 3.14 -1.17
CA THR A 173 17.79 2.41 -1.19
C THR A 173 17.78 1.30 -2.24
N GLU A 174 18.95 0.76 -2.58
CA GLU A 174 19.09 -0.41 -3.42
C GLU A 174 18.29 -1.60 -2.86
N THR A 175 18.37 -1.87 -1.56
CA THR A 175 17.58 -2.93 -0.91
C THR A 175 16.07 -2.66 -1.02
N GLU A 176 15.63 -1.42 -0.77
CA GLU A 176 14.22 -1.02 -0.89
C GLU A 176 13.71 -1.19 -2.33
N ARG A 177 14.53 -0.83 -3.32
CA ARG A 177 14.21 -1.00 -4.75
C ARG A 177 14.15 -2.46 -5.15
N ILE A 178 15.14 -3.27 -4.78
CA ILE A 178 15.15 -4.71 -5.09
C ILE A 178 13.90 -5.38 -4.54
N VAL A 179 13.57 -5.16 -3.26
CA VAL A 179 12.39 -5.75 -2.63
C VAL A 179 11.09 -5.30 -3.31
N ARG A 180 10.97 -4.01 -3.65
CA ARG A 180 9.77 -3.47 -4.31
C ARG A 180 9.59 -4.02 -5.73
N GLU A 181 10.64 -3.96 -6.53
CA GLU A 181 10.56 -4.29 -7.95
C GLU A 181 10.53 -5.81 -8.17
N ALA A 182 11.18 -6.61 -7.32
CA ALA A 182 11.07 -8.07 -7.36
C ALA A 182 9.63 -8.53 -7.09
N GLU A 183 8.95 -7.99 -6.07
CA GLU A 183 7.56 -8.39 -5.77
C GLU A 183 6.65 -7.99 -6.94
N ARG A 184 6.75 -6.75 -7.42
CA ARG A 184 5.92 -6.25 -8.54
C ARG A 184 6.12 -7.05 -9.82
N ALA A 185 7.34 -7.48 -10.09
CA ALA A 185 7.63 -8.29 -11.26
C ALA A 185 7.06 -9.70 -11.09
N LEU A 186 7.26 -10.34 -9.92
CA LEU A 186 6.76 -11.68 -9.62
C LEU A 186 5.23 -11.76 -9.67
N THR A 187 4.52 -10.76 -9.15
CA THR A 187 3.04 -10.71 -9.16
C THR A 187 2.45 -10.02 -10.39
N GLY A 188 3.30 -9.59 -11.33
CA GLY A 188 2.93 -8.93 -12.57
C GLY A 188 3.52 -9.63 -13.78
N SER A 189 4.47 -8.97 -14.45
CA SER A 189 4.99 -9.43 -15.74
C SER A 189 5.60 -10.83 -15.75
N TYR A 190 6.11 -11.32 -14.62
CA TYR A 190 6.63 -12.68 -14.52
C TYR A 190 5.48 -13.71 -14.47
N ALA A 191 4.43 -13.44 -13.68
CA ALA A 191 3.27 -14.32 -13.56
C ALA A 191 2.50 -14.50 -14.89
N ASP A 192 2.57 -13.54 -15.82
CA ASP A 192 1.98 -13.65 -17.16
C ASP A 192 2.49 -14.89 -17.94
N ASP A 193 3.78 -15.23 -17.78
CA ASP A 193 4.43 -16.37 -18.42
C ASP A 193 4.62 -17.57 -17.44
N HIS A 194 4.41 -17.33 -16.15
CA HIS A 194 4.58 -18.29 -15.05
C HIS A 194 3.32 -18.35 -14.16
N PRO A 195 2.19 -18.88 -14.68
CA PRO A 195 0.91 -18.90 -13.96
C PRO A 195 0.96 -19.76 -12.69
N GLU A 196 1.97 -20.60 -12.53
CA GLU A 196 2.22 -21.33 -11.29
C GLU A 196 2.54 -20.42 -10.10
N VAL A 197 3.00 -19.18 -10.29
CA VAL A 197 3.26 -18.24 -9.20
C VAL A 197 1.99 -17.46 -8.87
N GLY A 198 1.47 -17.68 -7.67
CA GLY A 198 0.30 -16.97 -7.16
C GLY A 198 0.60 -15.52 -6.73
N PRO A 199 -0.44 -14.70 -6.52
CA PRO A 199 -0.28 -13.30 -6.13
C PRO A 199 0.23 -13.11 -4.68
N ASP A 200 0.20 -14.15 -3.83
CA ASP A 200 0.78 -14.10 -2.49
C ASP A 200 2.29 -14.34 -2.52
N VAL A 201 3.00 -13.24 -2.76
CA VAL A 201 4.46 -13.15 -2.72
C VAL A 201 4.88 -12.18 -1.62
N LYS A 202 5.58 -12.69 -0.61
CA LYS A 202 6.22 -11.85 0.42
C LYS A 202 7.72 -11.86 0.24
N ILE A 203 8.32 -10.67 0.20
CA ILE A 203 9.77 -10.51 0.06
C ILE A 203 10.33 -9.82 1.30
N MET A 204 11.35 -10.44 1.88
CA MET A 204 12.20 -9.86 2.92
C MET A 204 13.59 -9.62 2.33
N GLY A 205 14.05 -8.38 2.33
CA GLY A 205 15.44 -8.02 2.09
C GLY A 205 16.15 -7.72 3.41
N LYS A 206 17.35 -8.27 3.57
CA LYS A 206 18.26 -7.96 4.67
C LYS A 206 19.65 -7.71 4.10
N ARG A 207 20.16 -6.50 4.24
CA ARG A 207 21.54 -6.14 3.88
C ARG A 207 22.41 -6.10 5.13
N GLU A 208 23.57 -6.75 5.08
CA GLU A 208 24.64 -6.68 6.08
C GLU A 208 25.95 -6.30 5.37
N GLY A 209 26.39 -5.06 5.51
CA GLY A 209 27.51 -4.49 4.76
C GLY A 209 27.24 -4.50 3.26
N ASP A 210 28.07 -5.22 2.52
CA ASP A 210 28.04 -5.37 1.05
C ASP A 210 27.34 -6.66 0.60
N HIS A 211 26.58 -7.31 1.48
CA HIS A 211 25.83 -8.53 1.18
C HIS A 211 24.34 -8.33 1.41
N ILE A 212 23.50 -8.68 0.43
CA ILE A 212 22.04 -8.59 0.48
C ILE A 212 21.46 -10.00 0.41
N ASP A 213 20.80 -10.43 1.48
CA ASP A 213 19.97 -11.64 1.50
C ASP A 213 18.52 -11.27 1.17
N ILE A 214 17.97 -11.86 0.10
CA ILE A 214 16.56 -11.76 -0.27
C ILE A 214 15.88 -13.09 0.01
N THR A 215 14.87 -13.08 0.89
CA THR A 215 14.00 -14.23 1.13
C THR A 215 12.65 -13.99 0.47
N VAL A 216 12.25 -14.89 -0.42
CA VAL A 216 10.97 -14.86 -1.13
C VAL A 216 10.10 -16.00 -0.60
N ALA A 217 8.90 -15.68 -0.12
CA ALA A 217 7.84 -16.66 0.10
C ALA A 217 6.79 -16.46 -1.00
N ALA A 218 6.71 -17.38 -1.94
CA ALA A 218 5.82 -17.33 -3.09
C ALA A 218 4.90 -18.55 -3.09
N ALA A 219 3.59 -18.31 -2.98
CA ALA A 219 2.58 -19.35 -3.10
C ALA A 219 2.59 -19.91 -4.52
N MET A 220 2.65 -21.24 -4.65
CA MET A 220 2.53 -21.91 -5.95
C MET A 220 1.10 -22.42 -6.15
N ILE A 221 0.48 -22.14 -7.29
CA ILE A 221 -0.89 -22.55 -7.60
C ILE A 221 -0.89 -24.01 -8.12
N ASP A 222 -1.63 -24.86 -7.43
CA ASP A 222 -1.56 -26.31 -7.57
C ASP A 222 -2.08 -26.85 -8.91
N ALA A 223 -3.02 -26.14 -9.54
CA ALA A 223 -3.55 -26.44 -10.86
C ALA A 223 -2.46 -26.39 -11.95
N TYR A 224 -1.39 -25.65 -11.72
CA TYR A 224 -0.28 -25.46 -12.65
C TYR A 224 0.98 -26.26 -12.29
N VAL A 225 0.92 -27.11 -11.26
CA VAL A 225 2.06 -27.90 -10.79
C VAL A 225 1.67 -29.38 -10.75
N ALA A 226 2.28 -30.21 -11.60
CA ALA A 226 1.89 -31.62 -11.76
C ALA A 226 2.52 -32.56 -10.73
N ASP A 227 3.67 -32.20 -10.16
CA ASP A 227 4.38 -32.97 -9.14
C ASP A 227 5.46 -32.13 -8.42
N ILE A 228 6.19 -32.77 -7.50
CA ILE A 228 7.25 -32.14 -6.71
C ILE A 228 8.45 -31.68 -7.55
N ASP A 229 8.72 -32.33 -8.68
CA ASP A 229 9.83 -31.95 -9.55
C ASP A 229 9.47 -30.63 -10.27
N GLU A 230 8.24 -30.51 -10.79
CA GLU A 230 7.76 -29.25 -11.36
C GLU A 230 7.69 -28.10 -10.33
N TYR A 231 7.27 -28.39 -9.09
CA TYR A 231 7.28 -27.42 -7.99
C TYR A 231 8.70 -26.88 -7.76
N ARG A 232 9.66 -27.80 -7.63
CA ARG A 232 11.06 -27.46 -7.42
C ARG A 232 11.62 -26.63 -8.57
N GLU A 233 11.32 -27.00 -9.82
CA GLU A 233 11.75 -26.22 -10.98
C GLU A 233 11.15 -24.81 -10.98
N ALA A 234 9.91 -24.63 -10.52
CA ALA A 234 9.28 -23.31 -10.38
C ALA A 234 9.99 -22.45 -9.33
N VAL A 235 10.31 -23.04 -8.16
CA VAL A 235 11.09 -22.37 -7.11
C VAL A 235 12.48 -21.95 -7.62
N GLU A 236 13.19 -22.83 -8.33
CA GLU A 236 14.50 -22.53 -8.94
C GLU A 236 14.41 -21.41 -10.01
N ARG A 237 13.32 -21.34 -10.78
CA ARG A 237 13.08 -20.24 -11.74
C ARG A 237 12.85 -18.90 -11.03
N VAL A 238 12.04 -18.88 -9.97
CA VAL A 238 11.82 -17.66 -9.16
C VAL A 238 13.13 -17.17 -8.56
N GLU A 239 13.94 -18.08 -8.01
CA GLU A 239 15.26 -17.74 -7.46
C GLU A 239 16.14 -17.09 -8.52
N ALA A 240 16.31 -17.74 -9.67
CA ALA A 240 17.15 -17.23 -10.76
C ALA A 240 16.66 -15.88 -11.30
N PHE A 241 15.35 -15.69 -11.41
CA PHE A 241 14.75 -14.43 -11.84
C PHE A 241 15.04 -13.29 -10.87
N VAL A 242 14.87 -13.52 -9.57
CA VAL A 242 15.11 -12.49 -8.54
C VAL A 242 16.59 -12.16 -8.41
N VAL A 243 17.50 -13.14 -8.60
CA VAL A 243 18.94 -12.89 -8.68
C VAL A 243 19.26 -11.95 -9.84
N ASP A 244 18.83 -12.27 -11.05
CA ASP A 244 19.09 -11.46 -12.26
C ASP A 244 18.51 -10.04 -12.12
N LEU A 245 17.30 -9.93 -11.57
CA LEU A 245 16.68 -8.64 -11.29
C LEU A 245 17.50 -7.84 -10.28
N ALA A 246 17.93 -8.45 -9.17
CA ALA A 246 18.66 -7.77 -8.11
C ALA A 246 20.03 -7.26 -8.57
N GLU A 247 20.77 -8.05 -9.37
CA GLU A 247 22.04 -7.65 -9.99
C GLU A 247 21.89 -6.41 -10.90
N GLY A 248 20.69 -6.12 -11.38
CA GLY A 248 20.38 -4.88 -12.12
C GLY A 248 20.30 -3.61 -11.26
N TYR A 249 20.18 -3.74 -9.94
CA TYR A 249 20.02 -2.63 -9.00
C TYR A 249 21.22 -2.40 -8.08
N THR A 250 22.15 -3.35 -7.98
CA THR A 250 23.29 -3.26 -7.05
C THR A 250 24.53 -3.97 -7.57
N ASP A 251 25.71 -3.46 -7.19
CA ASP A 251 27.00 -4.14 -7.37
C ASP A 251 27.38 -5.00 -6.13
N ARG A 252 26.52 -5.07 -5.11
CA ARG A 252 26.72 -5.85 -3.87
C ARG A 252 26.53 -7.34 -4.13
N GLU A 253 27.05 -8.17 -3.22
CA GLU A 253 26.79 -9.60 -3.27
C GLU A 253 25.31 -9.85 -2.92
N VAL A 254 24.60 -10.62 -3.74
CA VAL A 254 23.18 -10.95 -3.53
C VAL A 254 23.03 -12.45 -3.36
N SER A 255 22.27 -12.86 -2.34
CA SER A 255 21.81 -14.24 -2.16
C SER A 255 20.30 -14.25 -2.10
N VAL A 256 19.68 -15.13 -2.89
CA VAL A 256 18.22 -15.29 -2.92
C VAL A 256 17.88 -16.68 -2.37
N ALA A 257 16.87 -16.75 -1.52
CA ALA A 257 16.29 -18.01 -1.06
C ALA A 257 14.77 -17.95 -1.21
N VAL A 258 14.18 -19.00 -1.80
CA VAL A 258 12.75 -19.08 -2.09
C VAL A 258 12.13 -20.20 -1.26
N ASN A 259 10.97 -19.93 -0.66
CA ASN A 259 10.17 -20.87 0.13
C ASN A 259 10.99 -21.66 1.16
N THR A 260 11.77 -20.94 1.97
CA THR A 260 12.73 -21.52 2.94
C THR A 260 12.12 -22.41 4.02
N ALA A 261 10.79 -22.47 4.13
CA ALA A 261 10.08 -23.34 5.05
C ALA A 261 9.78 -24.72 4.45
N ASP A 262 10.08 -24.94 3.17
CA ASP A 262 9.81 -26.20 2.48
C ASP A 262 10.65 -27.34 3.05
N ASP A 263 10.02 -28.51 3.15
CA ASP A 263 10.64 -29.82 3.30
C ASP A 263 10.19 -30.72 2.15
N LEU A 264 11.02 -30.81 1.11
CA LEU A 264 10.72 -31.61 -0.08
C LEU A 264 10.71 -33.12 0.20
N GLU A 265 11.39 -33.59 1.25
CA GLU A 265 11.41 -35.02 1.62
C GLU A 265 10.11 -35.42 2.32
N GLU A 266 9.59 -34.55 3.19
CA GLU A 266 8.30 -34.75 3.87
C GLU A 266 7.10 -34.29 3.02
N GLY A 267 7.33 -33.59 1.91
CA GLY A 267 6.30 -33.05 1.03
C GLY A 267 5.58 -31.84 1.62
N SER A 268 6.20 -31.16 2.60
CA SER A 268 5.71 -29.91 3.17
C SER A 268 6.19 -28.76 2.30
N ILE A 269 5.38 -28.33 1.35
CA ILE A 269 5.72 -27.28 0.38
C ILE A 269 4.68 -26.16 0.36
N TYR A 270 5.07 -24.97 -0.07
CA TYR A 270 4.15 -23.84 -0.21
C TYR A 270 3.27 -23.94 -1.47
N LEU A 271 2.37 -24.92 -1.48
CA LEU A 271 1.39 -25.18 -2.53
C LEU A 271 0.00 -24.68 -2.10
N THR A 272 -0.72 -24.04 -3.00
CA THR A 272 -2.03 -23.42 -2.75
C THR A 272 -3.02 -23.72 -3.88
N THR A 273 -4.32 -23.78 -3.59
CA THR A 273 -5.39 -23.92 -4.60
C THR A 273 -5.69 -22.59 -5.30
N THR A 274 -5.63 -21.48 -4.56
CA THR A 274 -6.12 -20.15 -4.98
C THR A 274 -5.01 -19.12 -5.18
N GLY A 275 -3.75 -19.47 -4.85
CA GLY A 275 -2.61 -18.55 -4.95
C GLY A 275 -2.44 -17.60 -3.76
N THR A 276 -3.19 -17.80 -2.66
CA THR A 276 -3.05 -17.05 -1.40
C THR A 276 -3.02 -17.94 -0.17
N SER A 277 -2.16 -17.61 0.80
CA SER A 277 -2.10 -18.27 2.12
C SER A 277 -3.38 -18.11 2.95
N ALA A 278 -4.24 -17.14 2.60
CA ALA A 278 -5.55 -16.96 3.23
C ALA A 278 -6.40 -18.23 3.21
N GLU A 279 -6.16 -19.13 2.25
CA GLU A 279 -6.88 -20.39 2.16
C GLU A 279 -6.45 -21.44 3.22
N GLN A 280 -5.31 -21.25 3.89
CA GLN A 280 -4.71 -22.22 4.82
C GLN A 280 -4.31 -21.61 6.19
N GLY A 281 -5.17 -20.79 6.77
CA GLY A 281 -5.05 -20.38 8.18
C GLY A 281 -4.39 -19.03 8.45
N ASP A 282 -3.95 -18.29 7.43
CA ASP A 282 -3.39 -16.94 7.60
C ASP A 282 -4.47 -15.85 7.51
N ASP A 283 -4.71 -15.16 8.63
CA ASP A 283 -5.65 -14.03 8.73
C ASP A 283 -5.02 -12.73 8.19
N GLY A 284 -5.88 -11.77 7.85
CA GLY A 284 -5.45 -10.46 7.33
C GLY A 284 -6.23 -9.29 7.94
N SER A 285 -5.60 -8.11 8.00
CA SER A 285 -6.32 -6.88 8.39
C SER A 285 -5.69 -5.62 7.82
N VAL A 286 -6.52 -4.59 7.60
CA VAL A 286 -6.08 -3.28 7.09
C VAL A 286 -4.99 -2.68 7.97
N GLY A 287 -3.98 -2.10 7.32
CA GLY A 287 -2.90 -1.37 7.98
C GLY A 287 -1.83 -2.25 8.64
N ARG A 288 -1.89 -3.57 8.48
CA ARG A 288 -0.87 -4.53 8.95
C ARG A 288 0.15 -4.92 7.88
N GLY A 289 -0.06 -4.43 6.66
CA GLY A 289 0.83 -4.60 5.53
C GLY A 289 1.84 -3.46 5.38
N ASN A 290 2.14 -3.17 4.13
CA ASN A 290 3.08 -2.14 3.69
C ASN A 290 2.65 -0.73 4.12
N ARG A 291 3.57 0.24 4.06
CA ARG A 291 3.26 1.67 4.22
C ARG A 291 2.88 2.28 2.87
N ALA A 292 2.53 3.56 2.84
CA ALA A 292 2.08 4.28 1.65
C ALA A 292 3.05 4.23 0.45
N ASN A 293 4.35 4.05 0.69
CA ASN A 293 5.37 3.90 -0.34
C ASN A 293 5.52 2.46 -0.88
N GLY A 294 4.75 1.52 -0.35
CA GLY A 294 4.79 0.11 -0.75
C GLY A 294 5.69 -0.80 0.07
N LEU A 295 6.33 -0.31 1.14
CA LEU A 295 7.34 -1.08 1.88
C LEU A 295 7.14 -1.01 3.40
N ILE A 296 7.75 -1.94 4.12
CA ILE A 296 7.97 -1.87 5.56
C ILE A 296 9.47 -1.73 5.79
N THR A 297 9.88 -0.57 6.28
CA THR A 297 11.29 -0.15 6.33
C THR A 297 11.68 0.25 7.75
N PRO A 298 11.97 -0.70 8.65
CA PRO A 298 12.36 -0.41 10.04
C PRO A 298 13.57 0.54 10.19
N ASN A 299 14.41 0.68 9.15
CA ASN A 299 15.51 1.65 9.11
C ASN A 299 15.07 3.10 8.79
N ARG A 300 13.80 3.31 8.40
CA ARG A 300 13.18 4.61 8.13
C ARG A 300 12.08 4.87 9.17
N PRO A 301 11.77 6.13 9.51
CA PRO A 301 10.55 6.43 10.25
C PRO A 301 9.32 6.09 9.44
N MET A 302 8.30 5.55 10.12
CA MET A 302 7.04 5.14 9.51
C MET A 302 5.86 5.70 10.29
N SER A 303 4.78 6.01 9.58
CA SER A 303 3.48 6.25 10.22
C SER A 303 2.76 4.91 10.46
N MET A 304 2.14 4.79 11.63
CA MET A 304 1.26 3.67 11.97
C MET A 304 -0.16 3.84 11.43
N GLU A 305 -0.47 5.00 10.84
CA GLU A 305 -1.75 5.24 10.18
C GLU A 305 -1.88 4.29 8.98
N ALA A 306 -2.96 3.49 8.96
CA ALA A 306 -3.39 2.85 7.73
C ALA A 306 -3.84 3.93 6.74
N THR A 307 -3.57 3.75 5.46
CA THR A 307 -3.95 4.68 4.38
C THR A 307 -5.19 4.18 3.64
N SER A 308 -5.26 2.88 3.38
CA SER A 308 -6.32 2.21 2.64
C SER A 308 -7.69 2.33 3.31
N GLY A 309 -8.72 2.67 2.54
CA GLY A 309 -10.10 2.76 3.02
C GLY A 309 -10.49 4.07 3.71
N LYS A 310 -9.52 4.92 4.06
CA LYS A 310 -9.79 6.24 4.61
C LYS A 310 -10.27 7.21 3.55
N ASN A 311 -11.09 8.17 3.97
CA ASN A 311 -11.58 9.24 3.11
C ASN A 311 -10.43 10.06 2.49
N PRO A 312 -10.37 10.22 1.16
CA PRO A 312 -9.27 10.92 0.50
C PRO A 312 -9.38 12.45 0.60
N VAL A 313 -10.45 12.99 1.18
CA VAL A 313 -10.76 14.42 1.17
C VAL A 313 -10.16 15.14 2.37
N ASN A 314 -10.30 14.59 3.57
CA ASN A 314 -9.86 15.27 4.79
C ASN A 314 -9.20 14.35 5.81
N HIS A 315 -9.04 13.06 5.51
CA HIS A 315 -8.40 12.14 6.44
C HIS A 315 -6.88 12.26 6.40
N ILE A 316 -6.31 12.88 7.44
CA ILE A 316 -4.88 13.19 7.49
C ILE A 316 -4.00 11.94 7.39
N GLY A 317 -4.35 10.88 8.13
CA GLY A 317 -3.61 9.61 8.08
C GLY A 317 -3.40 9.06 6.65
N LYS A 318 -4.31 9.32 5.71
CA LYS A 318 -4.13 8.96 4.29
C LYS A 318 -3.38 10.05 3.54
N ILE A 319 -3.94 11.27 3.54
CA ILE A 319 -3.47 12.37 2.70
C ILE A 319 -2.01 12.70 2.99
N TYR A 320 -1.61 12.79 4.27
CA TYR A 320 -0.24 13.18 4.60
C TYR A 320 0.77 12.06 4.35
N ASN A 321 0.39 10.78 4.42
CA ASN A 321 1.31 9.70 4.05
C ASN A 321 1.53 9.66 2.53
N LEU A 322 0.48 9.87 1.73
CA LEU A 322 0.60 9.97 0.27
C LEU A 322 1.38 11.23 -0.13
N LEU A 323 1.02 12.38 0.44
CA LEU A 323 1.65 13.66 0.13
C LEU A 323 3.12 13.72 0.56
N SER A 324 3.47 13.20 1.74
CA SER A 324 4.87 13.19 2.18
C SER A 324 5.75 12.29 1.30
N THR A 325 5.20 11.20 0.76
CA THR A 325 5.90 10.35 -0.21
C THR A 325 6.10 11.09 -1.53
N ASP A 326 5.04 11.70 -2.07
CA ASP A 326 5.09 12.50 -3.30
C ASP A 326 6.04 13.70 -3.19
N ILE A 327 6.04 14.40 -2.05
CA ILE A 327 6.98 15.49 -1.76
C ILE A 327 8.42 14.96 -1.76
N ALA A 328 8.68 13.85 -1.07
CA ALA A 328 10.04 13.33 -0.96
C ALA A 328 10.58 12.94 -2.35
N GLU A 329 9.77 12.25 -3.16
CA GLU A 329 10.11 11.87 -4.53
C GLU A 329 10.37 13.11 -5.40
N ALA A 330 9.48 14.11 -5.37
CA ALA A 330 9.63 15.35 -6.14
C ALA A 330 10.89 16.13 -5.76
N VAL A 331 11.17 16.28 -4.47
CA VAL A 331 12.37 17.00 -4.00
C VAL A 331 13.65 16.29 -4.46
N VAL A 332 13.71 14.97 -4.36
CA VAL A 332 14.90 14.20 -4.80
C VAL A 332 15.05 14.16 -6.32
N GLU A 333 13.96 14.23 -7.07
CA GLU A 333 13.98 14.28 -8.54
C GLU A 333 14.45 15.65 -9.05
N GLU A 334 14.06 16.74 -8.39
CA GLU A 334 14.29 18.11 -8.87
C GLU A 334 15.51 18.78 -8.23
N VAL A 335 15.98 18.32 -7.06
CA VAL A 335 17.09 18.94 -6.31
C VAL A 335 18.30 17.99 -6.24
N ASP A 336 19.37 18.37 -6.93
CA ASP A 336 20.64 17.65 -6.92
C ASP A 336 21.33 17.67 -5.53
N GLY A 337 22.14 16.65 -5.26
CA GLY A 337 22.98 16.61 -4.04
C GLY A 337 22.29 16.07 -2.79
N ILE A 338 21.11 15.45 -2.94
CA ILE A 338 20.39 14.76 -1.85
C ILE A 338 20.65 13.26 -1.90
N ARG A 339 21.17 12.69 -0.79
CA ARG A 339 21.41 11.24 -0.64
C ARG A 339 20.28 10.51 0.08
N ASP A 340 19.64 11.15 1.06
CA ASP A 340 18.55 10.58 1.85
C ASP A 340 17.66 11.73 2.34
N LEU A 341 16.38 11.68 2.01
CA LEU A 341 15.38 12.65 2.43
C LEU A 341 14.22 11.94 3.12
N GLN A 342 13.82 12.48 4.25
CA GLN A 342 12.62 12.08 4.96
C GLN A 342 11.72 13.30 5.18
N VAL A 343 10.43 13.14 4.87
CA VAL A 343 9.42 14.18 5.04
C VAL A 343 8.39 13.74 6.07
N ARG A 344 8.14 14.57 7.08
CA ARG A 344 7.10 14.39 8.09
C ARG A 344 6.11 15.54 8.03
N LEU A 345 4.84 15.21 7.84
CA LEU A 345 3.75 16.19 7.89
C LEU A 345 2.91 15.91 9.13
N LEU A 346 2.73 16.89 10.00
CA LEU A 346 1.90 16.80 11.20
C LEU A 346 0.70 17.74 11.07
N SER A 347 -0.52 17.23 11.20
CA SER A 347 -1.72 18.05 11.23
C SER A 347 -2.04 18.53 12.64
N GLN A 348 -2.98 19.47 12.72
CA GLN A 348 -3.75 19.73 13.93
C GLN A 348 -5.23 19.74 13.54
N ILE A 349 -6.06 19.00 14.27
CA ILE A 349 -7.50 18.89 13.99
C ILE A 349 -8.14 20.29 13.87
N GLY A 350 -8.96 20.48 12.84
CA GLY A 350 -9.64 21.76 12.57
C GLY A 350 -8.79 22.83 11.89
N ARG A 351 -7.57 22.50 11.44
CA ARG A 351 -6.77 23.35 10.54
C ARG A 351 -6.89 22.94 9.07
N PRO A 352 -6.70 23.86 8.11
CA PRO A 352 -6.65 23.50 6.69
C PRO A 352 -5.58 22.43 6.43
N ILE A 353 -5.89 21.44 5.60
CA ILE A 353 -4.97 20.34 5.31
C ILE A 353 -3.72 20.80 4.54
N ASP A 354 -3.76 21.95 3.85
CA ASP A 354 -2.59 22.57 3.23
C ASP A 354 -1.73 23.36 4.22
N GLU A 355 -2.17 23.57 5.47
CA GLU A 355 -1.44 24.28 6.52
C GLU A 355 -1.07 23.33 7.66
N PRO A 356 -0.13 22.38 7.45
CA PRO A 356 0.29 21.46 8.51
C PRO A 356 0.86 22.24 9.70
N HIS A 357 0.69 21.68 10.89
CA HIS A 357 1.31 22.21 12.11
C HIS A 357 2.84 22.25 11.97
N VAL A 358 3.41 21.27 11.26
CA VAL A 358 4.77 21.33 10.71
C VAL A 358 4.89 20.44 9.48
N ALA A 359 5.61 20.93 8.47
CA ALA A 359 6.18 20.13 7.39
C ALA A 359 7.71 20.09 7.60
N ASP A 360 8.21 18.95 8.07
CA ASP A 360 9.59 18.77 8.46
C ASP A 360 10.31 17.84 7.47
N ALA A 361 11.23 18.41 6.72
CA ALA A 361 12.11 17.73 5.79
C ALA A 361 13.50 17.59 6.41
N GLN A 362 13.91 16.35 6.65
CA GLN A 362 15.24 16.03 7.17
C GLN A 362 16.07 15.39 6.07
N VAL A 363 17.23 15.98 5.78
CA VAL A 363 18.04 15.66 4.61
C VAL A 363 19.45 15.25 4.99
N ILE A 364 20.01 14.31 4.22
CA ILE A 364 21.43 13.99 4.17
C ILE A 364 21.89 14.30 2.76
N THR A 365 22.89 15.16 2.66
CA THR A 365 23.43 15.63 1.39
C THR A 365 24.63 14.81 0.93
N GLU A 366 25.00 15.00 -0.34
CA GLU A 366 26.27 14.52 -0.88
C GLU A 366 27.47 15.22 -0.23
N GLU A 367 28.65 14.59 -0.30
CA GLU A 367 29.86 15.19 0.22
C GLU A 367 30.16 16.52 -0.51
N GLY A 368 30.22 17.61 0.24
CA GLY A 368 30.50 18.95 -0.29
C GLY A 368 29.26 19.78 -0.65
N VAL A 369 28.05 19.29 -0.36
CA VAL A 369 26.79 20.04 -0.46
C VAL A 369 26.30 20.37 0.94
N ASP A 370 26.11 21.66 1.26
CA ASP A 370 25.52 22.08 2.53
C ASP A 370 24.00 22.17 2.40
N VAL A 371 23.24 21.92 3.48
CA VAL A 371 21.77 22.05 3.47
C VAL A 371 21.32 23.44 3.00
N ALA A 372 22.10 24.48 3.33
CA ALA A 372 21.82 25.86 2.92
C ALA A 372 21.84 26.06 1.39
N ASP A 373 22.53 25.19 0.65
CA ASP A 373 22.59 25.25 -0.82
C ASP A 373 21.29 24.75 -1.47
N ILE A 374 20.56 23.85 -0.81
CA ILE A 374 19.34 23.19 -1.33
C ILE A 374 18.05 23.63 -0.63
N GLU A 375 18.14 24.32 0.51
CA GLU A 375 17.02 24.66 1.37
C GLU A 375 15.93 25.47 0.65
N GLU A 376 16.31 26.46 -0.17
CA GLU A 376 15.35 27.32 -0.87
C GLU A 376 14.51 26.53 -1.89
N GLU A 377 15.16 25.67 -2.68
CA GLU A 377 14.51 24.87 -3.71
C GLU A 377 13.63 23.77 -3.11
N ALA A 378 14.14 23.03 -2.12
CA ALA A 378 13.37 22.04 -1.39
C ALA A 378 12.13 22.66 -0.71
N THR A 379 12.29 23.85 -0.09
CA THR A 379 11.17 24.56 0.54
C THR A 379 10.11 24.98 -0.50
N ALA A 380 10.53 25.41 -1.69
CA ALA A 380 9.61 25.80 -2.76
C ALA A 380 8.77 24.62 -3.24
N ILE A 381 9.38 23.44 -3.45
CA ILE A 381 8.68 22.22 -3.87
C ILE A 381 7.69 21.75 -2.79
N ILE A 382 8.12 21.75 -1.52
CA ILE A 382 7.26 21.40 -0.39
C ILE A 382 6.04 22.33 -0.32
N ASP A 383 6.25 23.65 -0.45
CA ASP A 383 5.14 24.63 -0.41
C ASP A 383 4.19 24.47 -1.60
N GLU A 384 4.71 24.18 -2.80
CA GLU A 384 3.91 23.90 -3.99
C GLU A 384 3.02 22.67 -3.81
N ARG A 385 3.60 21.54 -3.38
CA ARG A 385 2.84 20.30 -3.16
C ARG A 385 1.79 20.46 -2.06
N LEU A 386 2.08 21.20 -0.99
CA LEU A 386 1.08 21.55 0.03
C LEU A 386 -0.02 22.45 -0.55
N ALA A 387 0.30 23.43 -1.38
CA ALA A 387 -0.69 24.28 -2.04
C ALA A 387 -1.64 23.49 -2.96
N ASN A 388 -1.16 22.38 -3.51
CA ASN A 388 -1.92 21.50 -4.39
C ASN A 388 -2.37 20.20 -3.68
N VAL A 389 -2.47 20.18 -2.35
CA VAL A 389 -2.83 18.98 -1.57
C VAL A 389 -4.13 18.29 -2.03
N THR A 390 -5.08 19.02 -2.60
CA THR A 390 -6.33 18.46 -3.13
C THR A 390 -6.13 17.58 -4.37
N ASP A 391 -4.97 17.66 -5.04
CA ASP A 391 -4.63 16.76 -6.14
C ASP A 391 -4.47 15.33 -5.66
N VAL A 392 -4.06 15.12 -4.40
CA VAL A 392 -4.03 13.78 -3.77
C VAL A 392 -5.43 13.16 -3.80
N THR A 393 -6.47 13.95 -3.49
CA THR A 393 -7.86 13.48 -3.52
C THR A 393 -8.25 12.96 -4.89
N ARG A 394 -7.98 13.74 -5.95
CA ARG A 394 -8.31 13.38 -7.33
C ARG A 394 -7.54 12.11 -7.74
N ARG A 395 -6.22 12.12 -7.58
CA ARG A 395 -5.33 11.02 -7.97
C ARG A 395 -5.70 9.71 -7.28
N VAL A 396 -6.09 9.74 -6.00
CA VAL A 396 -6.58 8.55 -5.29
C VAL A 396 -7.88 8.02 -5.89
N ILE A 397 -8.87 8.88 -6.13
CA ILE A 397 -10.17 8.46 -6.67
C ILE A 397 -9.98 7.82 -8.06
N GLU A 398 -9.14 8.43 -8.89
CA GLU A 398 -8.79 7.93 -10.22
C GLU A 398 -7.90 6.68 -10.20
N GLY A 399 -7.30 6.33 -9.04
CA GLY A 399 -6.43 5.16 -8.89
C GLY A 399 -4.99 5.38 -9.35
N GLU A 400 -4.56 6.63 -9.46
CA GLU A 400 -3.21 7.03 -9.88
C GLU A 400 -2.17 6.94 -8.74
N LEU A 401 -2.62 6.83 -7.48
CA LEU A 401 -1.77 6.70 -6.30
C LEU A 401 -1.97 5.35 -5.62
N SER A 402 -0.89 4.61 -5.39
CA SER A 402 -0.91 3.46 -4.48
C SER A 402 -1.08 3.93 -3.05
N THR A 403 -1.72 3.10 -2.22
CA THR A 403 -1.87 3.36 -0.78
C THR A 403 -1.06 2.40 0.08
N PHE A 404 -0.51 1.33 -0.49
CA PHE A 404 0.29 0.30 0.18
C PHE A 404 1.22 -0.40 -0.83
#